data_AF-A0A2K3IYX9-F1
#
_entry.id   AF-A0A2K3IYX9-F1
#
_cell.length_a   1.000
_cell.length_b   1.000
_cell.length_c   1.000
_cell.angle_alpha   90.00
_cell.angle_beta   90.00
_cell.angle_gamma   90.00
#
_symmetry.space_group_name_H-M   'P 1'
#
loop_
_entity.id
_entity.type
_entity.pdbx_description
1 polymer ?
#
loop_
_entity_poly.entity_id
_entity_poly.type
_entity_poly.pdbx_seq_one_letter_code
_entity_poly.pdbx_strand_id
1 'polypeptide(L)' 'MKKLPFWFPKKENIIVYIVFIVIFLLSLDFWGWGQYKPLILGMPLWVYYILILTLLTSVAFYLFSKSYWSDDE' A
#
# COMPACT_ATOMS: atom_id res chain seq x y z
N MET A 1 -9.92 -7.43 31.14
CA MET A 1 -10.08 -7.04 29.72
C MET A 1 -8.77 -7.32 29.00
N LYS A 2 -8.76 -8.11 27.92
CA LYS A 2 -7.54 -8.35 27.12
C LYS A 2 -7.12 -7.03 26.48
N LYS A 3 -5.89 -6.58 26.74
CA LYS A 3 -5.30 -5.47 25.99
C LYS A 3 -5.10 -5.95 24.55
N LEU A 4 -5.70 -5.24 23.60
CA LEU A 4 -5.47 -5.50 22.18
C LEU A 4 -3.99 -5.26 21.87
N PRO A 5 -3.40 -6.00 20.92
CA PRO A 5 -2.02 -5.78 20.52
C PRO A 5 -1.85 -4.40 19.88
N PHE A 6 -0.63 -3.84 19.94
CA PHE A 6 -0.33 -2.48 19.47
C PHE A 6 -0.58 -2.30 17.96
N TRP A 7 -0.47 -3.39 17.18
CA TRP A 7 -0.75 -3.43 15.74
C TRP A 7 -2.24 -3.55 15.39
N PHE A 8 -3.15 -3.56 16.38
CA PHE A 8 -4.57 -3.68 16.09
C PHE A 8 -5.14 -2.32 15.68
N PRO A 9 -5.92 -2.23 14.57
CA PRO A 9 -6.52 -0.98 14.15
C PRO A 9 -7.47 -0.44 15.24
N LYS A 10 -7.23 0.82 15.61
CA LYS A 10 -8.08 1.67 16.44
C LYS A 10 -8.92 2.59 15.52
N LYS A 11 -9.96 3.22 16.06
CA LYS A 11 -10.78 4.18 15.29
C LYS A 11 -9.94 5.33 14.70
N GLU A 12 -8.87 5.73 15.40
CA GLU A 12 -7.98 6.82 15.02
C GLU A 12 -7.06 6.49 13.82
N ASN A 13 -6.71 5.22 13.61
CA ASN A 13 -5.76 4.81 12.58
C ASN A 13 -6.37 3.89 11.50
N ILE A 14 -7.67 3.60 11.58
CA ILE A 14 -8.37 2.70 10.66
C ILE A 14 -8.22 3.10 9.19
N ILE A 15 -8.13 4.41 8.92
CA ILE A 15 -7.92 4.95 7.56
C ILE A 15 -6.62 4.42 6.97
N VAL A 16 -5.54 4.36 7.75
CA VAL A 16 -4.23 3.90 7.28
C VAL A 16 -4.28 2.42 6.92
N TYR A 17 -4.97 1.60 7.71
CA TYR A 17 -5.17 0.19 7.39
C TYR A 17 -5.99 0.00 6.10
N ILE A 18 -7.03 0.82 5.90
CA ILE A 18 -7.81 0.81 4.66
C ILE A 18 -6.91 1.15 3.46
N VAL A 19 -6.06 2.17 3.58
CA VAL A 19 -5.10 2.54 2.52
C VAL A 19 -4.18 1.36 2.20
N PHE A 20 -3.58 0.71 3.20
CA PHE A 20 -2.73 -0.45 2.98
C PHE A 20 -3.48 -1.62 2.32
N ILE A 21 -4.71 -1.90 2.75
CA ILE A 21 -5.54 -2.96 2.16
C ILE A 21 -5.85 -2.65 0.69
N VAL A 22 -6.22 -1.40 0.38
CA VAL A 22 -6.51 -0.97 -0.99
C VAL A 22 -5.27 -1.10 -1.86
N ILE A 23 -4.11 -0.61 -1.41
CA ILE A 23 -2.85 -0.73 -2.15
C ILE A 23 -2.47 -2.20 -2.34
N PHE A 24 -2.67 -3.04 -1.32
CA PHE A 24 -2.41 -4.48 -1.41
C PHE A 24 -3.29 -5.15 -2.48
N LEU A 25 -4.61 -4.91 -2.46
CA LEU A 25 -5.53 -5.46 -3.46
C LEU A 25 -5.20 -4.96 -4.87
N LEU A 26 -4.82 -3.68 -4.99
CA LEU A 26 -4.38 -3.09 -6.25
C LEU A 26 -3.10 -3.76 -6.77
N SER A 27 -2.17 -4.12 -5.87
CA SER A 27 -0.90 -4.78 -6.20
C SER A 27 -1.05 -6.22 -6.69
N LEU A 28 -2.20 -6.86 -6.48
CA LEU A 28 -2.49 -8.18 -7.05
C LEU A 28 -2.71 -8.13 -8.57
N ASP A 29 -2.99 -6.94 -9.11
CA ASP A 29 -3.07 -6.66 -10.56
C ASP A 29 -3.97 -7.65 -11.32
N PHE A 30 -5.16 -7.93 -10.80
CA PHE A 30 -6.08 -8.93 -11.38
C PHE A 30 -6.52 -8.65 -12.83
N TRP A 31 -6.22 -7.47 -13.38
CA TRP A 31 -6.57 -7.03 -14.73
C TRP A 31 -5.39 -6.98 -15.70
N GLY A 32 -4.14 -7.04 -15.20
CA GLY A 32 -2.93 -7.02 -16.03
C GLY A 32 -2.46 -8.41 -16.49
N TRP A 33 -3.07 -9.48 -15.98
CA TRP A 33 -2.62 -10.85 -16.23
C TRP A 33 -2.75 -11.23 -17.72
N GLY A 34 -1.66 -11.76 -18.28
CA GLY A 34 -1.60 -12.14 -19.70
C GLY A 34 -1.56 -10.98 -20.70
N GLN A 35 -1.59 -9.73 -20.22
CA GLN A 35 -1.52 -8.54 -21.07
C GLN A 35 -0.06 -8.12 -21.28
N TYR A 36 0.35 -7.97 -22.54
CA TYR A 36 1.68 -7.46 -22.90
C TYR A 36 1.62 -6.12 -23.65
N LYS A 37 0.42 -5.62 -23.97
CA LYS A 37 0.18 -4.31 -24.60
C LYS A 37 -0.75 -3.46 -23.71
N PRO A 38 -0.67 -2.13 -23.77
CA PRO A 38 0.27 -1.35 -24.57
C PRO A 38 1.68 -1.39 -23.99
N LEU A 39 2.68 -1.27 -24.87
CA LEU A 39 4.07 -1.05 -24.47
C LEU A 39 4.30 0.46 -24.33
N ILE A 40 4.74 0.90 -23.16
CA ILE A 40 5.19 2.25 -22.89
C ILE A 40 6.70 2.18 -22.67
N LEU A 41 7.48 2.95 -23.42
CA LEU A 41 8.95 2.95 -23.38
C LEU A 41 9.57 1.54 -23.40
N GLY A 42 8.97 0.62 -24.17
CA GLY A 42 9.47 -0.76 -24.33
C GLY A 42 9.03 -1.77 -23.27
N MET A 43 8.24 -1.37 -22.26
CA MET A 43 7.70 -2.29 -21.25
C MET A 43 6.16 -2.26 -21.22
N PRO A 44 5.48 -3.36 -20.86
CA PRO A 44 4.04 -3.36 -20.67
C PRO A 44 3.61 -2.31 -19.65
N LEU A 45 2.47 -1.66 -19.89
CA LEU A 45 1.90 -0.64 -18.99
C LEU A 45 1.81 -1.10 -17.52
N TRP A 46 1.49 -2.37 -17.28
CA TRP A 46 1.35 -2.92 -15.93
C TRP A 46 2.66 -2.85 -15.11
N VAL A 47 3.83 -2.84 -15.76
CA VAL A 47 5.13 -2.68 -15.08
C VAL A 47 5.21 -1.32 -14.38
N TYR A 48 4.84 -0.25 -15.08
CA TYR A 48 4.82 1.10 -14.53
C TYR A 48 3.76 1.26 -13.44
N TYR A 49 2.61 0.62 -13.64
CA TYR A 49 1.55 0.58 -12.64
C TYR A 49 2.04 -0.03 -11.31
N ILE A 50 2.72 -1.18 -11.35
CA ILE A 50 3.31 -1.81 -10.15
C ILE A 50 4.41 -0.92 -9.54
N LEU A 51 5.24 -0.28 -10.37
CA LEU A 51 6.27 0.64 -9.89
C LEU A 51 5.65 1.82 -9.11
N ILE A 52 4.59 2.42 -9.63
CA ILE A 52 3.85 3.50 -8.96
C ILE A 52 3.25 3.00 -7.64
N LEU A 53 2.61 1.82 -7.65
CA LEU A 53 2.07 1.23 -6.42
C LEU A 53 3.17 0.97 -5.37
N THR A 54 4.35 0.55 -5.80
CA THR A 54 5.49 0.34 -4.90
C THR A 54 5.90 1.65 -4.25
N LEU A 55 6.01 2.74 -5.02
CA LEU A 55 6.31 4.06 -4.49
C LEU A 55 5.21 4.56 -3.53
N LEU A 56 3.93 4.38 -3.89
CA LEU A 56 2.81 4.71 -3.02
C LEU A 56 2.85 3.92 -1.70
N THR A 57 3.22 2.64 -1.77
CA THR A 57 3.40 1.80 -0.58
C THR A 57 4.52 2.34 0.31
N SER A 58 5.68 2.69 -0.26
CA SER A 58 6.78 3.30 0.49
C SER A 58 6.39 4.62 1.14
N VAL A 59 5.65 5.47 0.43
CA VAL A 59 5.12 6.73 0.99
C VAL A 59 4.13 6.45 2.12
N ALA A 60 3.24 5.48 1.97
CA ALA A 60 2.31 5.09 3.03
C ALA A 60 3.05 4.60 4.29
N PHE A 61 4.11 3.80 4.12
CA PHE A 61 4.97 3.38 5.24
C PHE A 61 5.72 4.55 5.89
N TYR A 62 6.25 5.47 5.10
CA TYR A 62 6.93 6.67 5.62
C TYR A 62 5.97 7.55 6.44
N LEU A 63 4.75 7.78 5.94
CA LEU A 63 3.75 8.56 6.67
C LEU A 63 3.27 7.81 7.93
N PHE A 64 3.08 6.51 7.83
CA PHE A 64 2.70 5.68 8.98
C PHE A 64 3.78 5.72 10.07
N SER A 65 5.06 5.55 9.72
CA SER A 65 6.14 5.62 10.69
C SER A 65 6.25 7.01 11.30
N LYS A 66 6.19 8.07 10.50
CA LYS A 66 6.26 9.43 11.01
C LYS A 66 5.12 9.77 11.98
N SER A 67 3.90 9.32 11.71
CA SER A 67 2.72 9.69 12.51
C SER A 67 2.46 8.78 13.70
N TYR A 68 2.79 7.49 13.63
CA TYR A 68 2.40 6.52 14.67
C TYR A 68 3.59 5.88 15.39
N TRP A 69 4.79 5.93 14.82
CA TRP A 69 6.00 5.43 15.48
C TRP A 69 6.65 6.48 16.38
N SER A 70 6.36 7.78 16.16
CA SER A 70 6.92 8.88 16.97
C SER A 70 6.18 9.13 18.29
N ASP A 71 4.98 8.57 18.46
CA ASP A 71 4.14 8.79 19.66
C ASP A 71 4.44 7.80 20.80
N ASP A 72 5.37 6.85 20.58
CA ASP A 72 5.84 5.87 21.57
C ASP A 72 7.17 6.32 22.26
N GLU A 73 7.66 7.53 22.01
CA GLU A 73 8.73 8.22 22.78
C GLU A 73 8.17 9.27 23.74
#